data_AF-A0A943H5C6-F1
#
_entry.id   AF-A0A943H5C6-F1
#
_cell.length_a   1.000
_cell.length_b   1.000
_cell.length_c   1.000
_cell.angle_alpha   90.00
_cell.angle_beta   90.00
_cell.angle_gamma   90.00
#
_symmetry.space_group_name_H-M   'P 1'
#
loop_
_entity.id
_entity.type
_entity.pdbx_description
1 polymer ?
#
loop_
_entity_poly.entity_id
_entity_poly.type
_entity_poly.pdbx_seq_one_letter_code
_entity_poly.pdbx_strand_id
1 'polypeptide(L)' 'KSTLMIFERHANLKYKYGNRHFWCRGYYVDTVGKNAKKIQEYIQNQLKEDLEYDQMTLKEYIDQFTGEPVKTNR' A
#
# COMPACT_ATOMS: atom_id res chain seq x y z
N LYS A 1 7.76 14.86 -7.81
CA LYS A 1 6.96 13.71 -7.29
C LYS A 1 6.05 14.21 -6.18
N SER A 2 4.73 14.03 -6.27
CA SER A 2 3.76 14.55 -5.29
C SER A 2 3.95 13.99 -3.87
N THR A 3 4.32 12.70 -3.76
CA THR A 3 4.62 12.03 -2.49
C THR A 3 5.65 12.76 -1.63
N LEU A 4 6.72 13.28 -2.24
CA LEU A 4 7.78 13.99 -1.50
C LEU A 4 7.24 15.30 -0.90
N MET A 5 6.51 16.08 -1.69
CA MET A 5 5.93 17.35 -1.23
C MET A 5 4.92 17.16 -0.10
N ILE A 6 4.18 16.04 -0.11
CA ILE A 6 3.23 15.70 0.96
C ILE A 6 3.97 15.39 2.26
N PHE A 7 5.05 14.60 2.22
CA PHE A 7 5.83 14.29 3.42
C PHE A 7 6.64 15.48 3.95
N GLU A 8 7.09 16.37 3.07
CA GLU A 8 7.75 17.63 3.45
C GLU A 8 6.78 18.57 4.18
N ARG A 9 5.53 18.66 3.73
CA ARG A 9 4.49 19.51 4.35
C ARG A 9 3.88 18.87 5.61
N HIS A 10 3.79 17.55 5.65
CA HIS A 10 3.16 16.79 6.75
C HIS A 10 4.14 15.75 7.30
N ALA A 11 5.09 16.22 8.11
CA ALA A 11 6.14 15.39 8.66
C ALA A 11 5.62 14.21 9.51
N ASN A 12 4.45 14.36 10.14
CA ASN A 12 3.78 13.30 10.90
C ASN A 12 3.38 12.09 10.02
N LEU A 13 3.03 12.31 8.75
CA LEU A 13 2.69 11.23 7.82
C LEU A 13 3.91 10.38 7.47
N LYS A 14 5.11 10.96 7.47
CA LYS A 14 6.35 10.22 7.23
C LYS A 14 6.56 9.11 8.27
N TYR A 15 6.22 9.37 9.53
CA TYR A 15 6.36 8.40 10.62
C TYR A 15 5.29 7.32 10.57
N LYS A 16 4.05 7.67 10.21
CA LYS A 16 2.95 6.70 10.07
C LYS A 16 3.15 5.73 8.90
N TYR A 17 3.78 6.19 7.82
CA TYR A 17 3.91 5.44 6.57
C TYR A 17 5.31 4.87 6.30
N GLY A 18 6.14 4.69 7.33
CA GLY A 18 7.41 3.92 7.32
C GLY A 18 8.21 3.96 6.02
N ASN A 19 7.95 3.00 5.12
CA ASN A 19 8.54 2.85 3.78
C ASN A 19 8.23 4.00 2.79
N ARG A 20 7.63 5.10 3.24
CA ARG A 20 7.34 6.32 2.46
C ARG A 20 6.51 6.07 1.19
N HIS A 21 5.66 5.04 1.21
CA HIS A 21 4.64 4.84 0.19
C HIS A 21 3.37 5.55 0.63
N PHE A 22 3.01 6.62 -0.06
CA PHE A 22 1.79 7.40 0.21
C PHE A 22 0.59 6.94 -0.62
N TRP A 23 0.85 6.43 -1.83
CA TRP A 23 -0.18 5.96 -2.75
C TRP A 23 -0.14 4.44 -2.86
N CYS A 24 -1.30 3.84 -3.11
CA CYS A 24 -1.38 2.45 -3.54
C CYS A 24 -0.65 2.25 -4.88
N ARG A 25 -0.25 1.02 -5.18
CA ARG A 25 0.56 0.70 -6.36
C ARG A 25 -0.21 0.83 -7.68
N GLY A 26 -1.53 0.68 -7.64
CA GLY A 26 -2.42 0.78 -8.81
C GLY A 26 -3.01 2.17 -8.99
N TYR A 27 -3.46 2.46 -10.22
CA TYR A 27 -4.29 3.61 -10.53
C TYR A 27 -5.42 3.24 -11.51
N TYR A 28 -6.56 3.92 -11.40
CA TYR A 28 -7.67 3.83 -12.34
C TYR A 28 -7.77 5.11 -13.16
N VAL A 29 -7.94 4.97 -14.48
CA VAL A 29 -8.13 6.09 -15.42
C VAL A 29 -9.36 5.79 -16.26
N ASP A 30 -10.25 6.77 -16.38
CA ASP A 30 -11.38 6.74 -17.30
C ASP A 30 -11.30 7.94 -18.24
N THR A 31 -11.84 7.77 -19.45
CA THR A 31 -12.04 8.86 -20.41
C THR A 31 -13.21 9.74 -19.97
N VAL A 32 -13.49 10.86 -20.66
CA VAL A 32 -14.50 11.84 -20.25
C VAL A 32 -15.90 11.21 -20.09
N GLY A 33 -16.19 10.80 -18.85
CA GLY A 33 -17.42 10.14 -18.41
C GLY A 33 -17.17 9.55 -17.02
N LYS A 34 -17.67 10.17 -15.96
CA LYS A 34 -17.44 9.68 -14.58
C LYS A 34 -18.26 8.41 -14.34
N ASN A 35 -17.66 7.23 -14.54
CA ASN A 35 -18.30 5.97 -14.19
C ASN A 35 -18.11 5.63 -12.71
N ALA A 36 -19.00 6.15 -11.86
CA ALA A 36 -18.94 5.96 -10.41
C ALA A 36 -18.93 4.48 -9.99
N LYS A 37 -19.68 3.62 -10.71
CA LYS A 37 -19.75 2.19 -10.43
C LYS A 37 -18.39 1.51 -10.60
N LYS A 38 -17.68 1.79 -11.70
CA LYS A 38 -16.35 1.23 -11.95
C LYS A 38 -15.31 1.71 -10.95
N ILE A 39 -15.38 2.97 -10.53
CA ILE A 39 -14.47 3.51 -9.50
C ILE A 39 -14.68 2.79 -8.17
N GLN A 40 -15.94 2.55 -7.79
CA GLN A 40 -16.27 1.82 -6.56
C GLN A 40 -15.77 0.37 -6.61
N GLU A 41 -16.04 -0.34 -7.71
CA GLU A 41 -15.56 -1.71 -7.92
C GLU A 41 -14.02 -1.76 -7.88
N TYR A 42 -13.35 -0.80 -8.51
CA TYR A 42 -11.89 -0.70 -8.48
C TYR A 42 -11.33 -0.54 -7.06
N ILE A 43 -11.89 0.37 -6.25
CA ILE A 43 -11.47 0.58 -4.86
C ILE A 43 -11.69 -0.69 -4.02
N GLN A 44 -12.84 -1.35 -4.18
CA GLN A 44 -13.13 -2.59 -3.42
C GLN A 44 -12.16 -3.72 -3.75
N ASN A 45 -11.85 -3.91 -5.03
CA ASN A 45 -10.88 -4.92 -5.46
C ASN A 45 -9.47 -4.60 -4.96
N GLN A 46 -9.05 -3.33 -5.04
CA GLN A 46 -7.76 -2.88 -4.51
C GLN A 46 -7.62 -3.15 -3.01
N LEU A 47 -8.65 -2.86 -2.21
CA LEU A 47 -8.63 -3.14 -0.77
C LEU A 47 -8.53 -4.63 -0.46
N LYS A 48 -9.17 -5.48 -1.27
CA LYS A 48 -9.11 -6.93 -1.12
C LYS A 48 -7.72 -7.47 -1.47
N GLU A 49 -7.16 -7.04 -2.60
CA GLU A 49 -5.81 -7.41 -3.04
C GLU A 49 -4.75 -6.97 -2.04
N ASP A 50 -4.85 -5.74 -1.52
CA ASP A 50 -3.92 -5.23 -0.51
C ASP A 50 -4.03 -6.04 0.79
N LEU A 51 -5.24 -6.41 1.23
CA LEU A 51 -5.42 -7.26 2.41
C LEU A 51 -4.82 -8.66 2.23
N GLU A 52 -5.03 -9.30 1.07
CA GLU A 52 -4.46 -10.60 0.74
C GLU A 52 -2.93 -10.53 0.66
N TYR A 53 -2.38 -9.48 0.05
CA TYR A 53 -0.94 -9.24 -0.01
C TYR A 53 -0.33 -9.01 1.37
N ASP A 54 -0.98 -8.23 2.24
CA ASP A 54 -0.54 -8.01 3.62
C ASP A 54 -0.57 -9.31 4.43
N GLN A 55 -1.58 -10.17 4.22
CA GLN A 55 -1.63 -11.50 4.84
C GLN A 55 -0.54 -12.46 4.34
N MET A 56 -0.18 -12.36 3.05
CA MET A 56 0.90 -13.16 2.46
C MET A 56 2.29 -12.67 2.90
N THR A 57 2.51 -11.36 2.96
CA THR A 57 3.77 -10.78 3.47
C THR A 57 3.97 -11.05 4.96
N LEU A 58 2.91 -11.17 5.76
CA LEU A 58 3.00 -11.67 7.14
C LEU A 58 3.51 -13.12 7.23
N LYS A 59 3.28 -13.97 6.20
CA LYS A 59 3.82 -15.33 6.16
C LYS A 59 5.29 -15.39 5.73
N GLU A 60 5.76 -14.41 4.96
CA GLU A 60 7.17 -14.29 4.55
C GLU A 60 8.08 -13.73 5.67
N TYR A 61 7.53 -13.48 6.86
CA TYR A 61 8.31 -13.22 8.07
C TYR A 61 9.06 -14.45 8.61
N ILE A 62 8.97 -15.62 7.97
CA ILE A 62 9.73 -16.81 8.34
C ILE A 62 10.81 -17.00 7.28
N ASP A 63 12.07 -16.86 7.68
CA ASP A 63 13.22 -17.08 6.80
C ASP A 63 13.24 -18.54 6.33
N GLN A 64 13.14 -18.76 5.02
CA GLN A 64 13.04 -20.10 4.41
C GLN A 64 14.34 -20.93 4.52
N PHE A 65 15.47 -20.32 4.89
CA PHE A 65 16.74 -21.01 5.09
C PHE A 65 16.96 -21.42 6.56
N THR A 66 16.38 -20.71 7.53
CA THR A 66 16.61 -20.92 8.97
C THR A 66 15.35 -21.26 9.78
N GLY A 67 14.16 -21.00 9.24
CA GLY A 67 12.87 -21.20 9.92
C GLY A 67 12.56 -20.17 11.02
N GLU A 68 13.41 -19.15 11.20
CA GLU A 68 13.27 -18.15 12.27
C GLU A 68 12.46 -16.93 11.79
N PRO A 69 11.74 -16.24 12.71
CA PRO A 69 11.05 -15.00 12.37
C PRO A 69 12.05 -13.87 12.07
N VAL A 70 11.95 -13.24 10.90
CA VAL A 70 12.79 -12.10 10.49
C VAL A 70 12.57 -10.95 11.47
N LYS A 71 13.62 -10.57 12.21
CA LYS A 71 13.55 -9.48 13.21
C LYS A 71 13.24 -8.16 12.51
N THR A 72 12.00 -7.72 12.62
CA THR A 72 11.65 -6.32 12.33
C THR A 72 12.24 -5.43 13.39
N ASN A 73 13.23 -4.62 13.02
CA ASN A 73 13.65 -3.49 13.84
C ASN A 73 12.52 -2.47 13.87
N ARG A 74 11.98 -2.26 15.07
CA ARG A 74 10.98 -1.23 15.39
C ARG A 74 11.67 0.08 15.75
#